data_AF-A0A812LTC2-F1
#
_entry.id   AF-A0A812LTC2-F1
#
_cell.length_a   1.000
_cell.length_b   1.000
_cell.length_c   1.000
_cell.angle_alpha   90.00
_cell.angle_beta   90.00
_cell.angle_gamma   90.00
#
_symmetry.space_group_name_H-M   'P 1'
#
loop_
_entity.id
_entity.type
_entity.pdbx_description
1 polymer ?
#
loop_
_entity_poly.entity_id
_entity_poly.type
_entity_poly.pdbx_seq_one_letter_code
_entity_poly.pdbx_strand_id
1 'polypeptide(L)'
;DPEDFAELLVANYAAGKSSAASVQVTADRAVKWSASIGGKVAGKDLVWKFSKLAASGKHPQNSERDLQAAVRKFGLKMNVKIEEAPVRLYNPSTETIYEAKLPMICPVSFATAIWREGPDLFESIFMGAEGKAGAQRFWTNARENASWFKAAAIPESSYPGLLPIYLYGDDVDAYRNSESGAVSAIGWGCDFGYKNEAMLQTLLLCVYAEYTACEHTHDDIMLYACEKFKQMADPHINHPWHFGGFKFMLCSCRGDLKWINAINGKRVSFWLADICVQRLQRKDATNLDELISTCMWSYCAMLREFDVCGMVLTTEQAALLHKYGSLHLLSYAYLRKLSSQTVRKQFLRSSFCIIPKHHFLQHALDESMDSLINPGVYNLLAAESWVGSIGRISRKVHRLKVSTRTIERYLCVVRLHLTRQKNRLRRQV
;
A
#
# COMPACT_ATOMS: atom_id res chain seq x y z
N ASP A 1 -7.72 24.10 2.95
CA ASP A 1 -7.41 25.24 2.06
C ASP A 1 -8.26 25.10 0.79
N PRO A 2 -8.84 26.15 0.18
CA PRO A 2 -9.59 26.03 -1.07
C PRO A 2 -8.81 25.41 -2.24
N GLU A 3 -7.47 25.34 -2.22
CA GLU A 3 -6.70 24.54 -3.19
C GLU A 3 -6.89 23.02 -3.01
N ASP A 4 -7.10 22.56 -1.77
CA ASP A 4 -7.27 21.14 -1.45
C ASP A 4 -8.46 20.50 -2.17
N PHE A 5 -9.54 21.25 -2.41
CA PHE A 5 -10.80 20.64 -2.83
C PHE A 5 -10.89 20.38 -4.34
N ALA A 6 -10.31 21.28 -5.16
CA ALA A 6 -10.15 21.04 -6.59
C ALA A 6 -9.14 19.90 -6.83
N GLU A 7 -8.02 19.91 -6.09
CA GLU A 7 -7.07 18.79 -6.09
C GLU A 7 -7.72 17.50 -5.58
N LEU A 8 -8.64 17.56 -4.61
CA LEU A 8 -9.42 16.42 -4.12
C LEU A 8 -10.32 15.82 -5.19
N LEU A 9 -11.02 16.63 -6.00
CA LEU A 9 -11.84 16.11 -7.11
C LEU A 9 -10.97 15.40 -8.16
N VAL A 10 -9.84 16.00 -8.53
CA VAL A 10 -8.91 15.40 -9.49
C VAL A 10 -8.29 14.12 -8.92
N ALA A 11 -7.91 14.11 -7.64
CA ALA A 11 -7.40 12.93 -6.97
C ALA A 11 -8.46 11.84 -6.80
N ASN A 12 -9.73 12.17 -6.56
CA ASN A 12 -10.82 11.20 -6.52
C ASN A 12 -11.07 10.58 -7.90
N TYR A 13 -11.00 11.36 -8.97
CA TYR A 13 -11.00 10.85 -10.35
C TYR A 13 -9.78 9.97 -10.62
N ALA A 14 -8.58 10.41 -10.24
CA ALA A 14 -7.34 9.67 -10.39
C ALA A 14 -7.37 8.32 -9.65
N ALA A 15 -7.88 8.31 -8.41
CA ALA A 15 -8.10 7.14 -7.56
C ALA A 15 -9.22 6.20 -8.06
N GLY A 16 -9.93 6.59 -9.13
CA GLY A 16 -11.05 5.83 -9.68
C GLY A 16 -12.32 5.83 -8.81
N LYS A 17 -12.42 6.74 -7.85
CA LYS A 17 -13.60 6.95 -6.98
C LYS A 17 -14.70 7.78 -7.63
N SER A 18 -14.37 8.54 -8.68
CA SER A 18 -15.33 9.38 -9.42
C SER A 18 -15.16 9.18 -10.94
N SER A 19 -16.25 9.32 -11.68
CA SER A 19 -16.23 9.30 -13.16
C SER A 19 -15.98 10.69 -13.73
N ALA A 20 -15.51 10.78 -14.98
CA ALA A 20 -15.38 12.06 -15.68
C ALA A 20 -16.72 12.81 -15.75
N ALA A 21 -17.82 12.09 -15.98
CA ALA A 21 -19.18 12.66 -15.98
C ALA A 21 -19.56 13.26 -14.62
N SER A 22 -19.25 12.57 -13.51
CA SER A 22 -19.52 13.08 -12.16
C SER A 22 -18.76 14.39 -11.86
N VAL A 23 -17.49 14.45 -12.25
CA VAL A 23 -16.67 15.66 -12.10
C VAL A 23 -17.18 16.78 -13.01
N GLN A 24 -17.54 16.47 -14.26
CA GLN A 24 -18.12 17.44 -15.20
C GLN A 24 -19.43 18.03 -14.68
N VAL A 25 -20.35 17.22 -14.17
CA VAL A 25 -21.62 17.70 -13.59
C VAL A 25 -21.37 18.63 -12.41
N THR A 26 -20.39 18.31 -11.56
CA THR A 26 -20.02 19.16 -10.42
C THR A 26 -19.46 20.50 -10.90
N ALA A 27 -18.60 20.48 -11.90
CA ALA A 27 -18.03 21.69 -12.49
C ALA A 27 -19.05 22.55 -13.24
N ASP A 28 -19.96 21.95 -14.00
CA ASP A 28 -21.06 22.65 -14.68
C ASP A 28 -22.00 23.33 -13.68
N ARG A 29 -22.34 22.65 -12.58
CA ARG A 29 -23.11 23.24 -11.48
C ARG A 29 -22.39 24.44 -10.86
N ALA A 30 -21.08 24.36 -10.70
CA ALA A 30 -20.26 25.47 -10.22
C ALA A 30 -20.29 26.67 -11.18
N VAL A 31 -20.21 26.45 -12.51
CA VAL A 31 -20.38 27.51 -13.52
C VAL A 31 -21.76 28.16 -13.42
N LYS A 32 -22.83 27.35 -13.38
CA LYS A 32 -24.21 27.84 -13.31
C LYS A 32 -24.49 28.64 -12.05
N TRP A 33 -23.98 28.17 -10.91
CA TRP A 33 -24.08 28.91 -9.66
C TRP A 33 -23.32 30.23 -9.72
N SER A 34 -22.09 30.22 -10.23
CA SER A 34 -21.29 31.45 -10.44
C SER A 34 -22.05 32.47 -11.30
N ALA A 35 -22.67 32.01 -12.39
CA ALA A 35 -23.50 32.86 -13.24
C ALA A 35 -24.73 33.42 -12.50
N SER A 36 -25.39 32.62 -11.66
CA SER A 36 -26.59 33.03 -10.91
C SER A 36 -26.34 34.16 -9.91
N ILE A 37 -25.09 34.34 -9.45
CA ILE A 37 -24.68 35.44 -8.57
C ILE A 37 -23.96 36.58 -9.32
N GLY A 38 -24.15 36.68 -10.63
CA GLY A 38 -23.61 37.75 -11.46
C GLY A 38 -22.17 37.54 -11.92
N GLY A 39 -21.64 36.30 -11.86
CA GLY A 39 -20.33 35.92 -12.39
C GLY A 39 -19.12 36.47 -11.62
N LYS A 40 -19.35 37.26 -10.56
CA LYS A 40 -18.31 37.86 -9.72
C LYS A 40 -17.92 36.91 -8.60
N VAL A 41 -17.22 35.84 -8.96
CA VAL A 41 -16.62 34.93 -7.99
C VAL A 41 -15.13 35.24 -7.88
N ALA A 42 -14.64 35.49 -6.67
CA ALA A 42 -13.22 35.76 -6.45
C ALA A 42 -12.38 34.58 -6.98
N GLY A 43 -11.23 34.84 -7.63
CA GLY A 43 -10.39 33.77 -8.21
C GLY A 43 -9.84 32.75 -7.20
N LYS A 44 -9.95 33.03 -5.89
CA LYS A 44 -9.58 32.11 -4.81
C LYS A 44 -10.76 31.26 -4.32
N ASP A 45 -11.98 31.58 -4.72
CA ASP A 45 -13.20 30.90 -4.33
C ASP A 45 -13.27 29.48 -4.90
N LEU A 46 -13.84 28.58 -4.11
CA LEU A 46 -14.01 27.17 -4.44
C LEU A 46 -14.83 26.98 -5.73
N VAL A 47 -15.90 27.76 -5.90
CA VAL A 47 -16.81 27.62 -7.04
C VAL A 47 -16.13 28.08 -8.32
N TRP A 48 -15.31 29.14 -8.25
CA TRP A 48 -14.48 29.56 -9.37
C TRP A 48 -13.50 28.46 -9.78
N LYS A 49 -12.82 27.79 -8.82
CA LYS A 49 -11.88 26.70 -9.13
C LYS A 49 -12.58 25.51 -9.77
N PHE A 50 -13.74 25.11 -9.27
CA PHE A 50 -14.53 24.03 -9.88
C PHE A 50 -15.00 24.39 -11.29
N SER A 51 -15.38 25.64 -11.52
CA SER A 51 -15.79 26.13 -12.85
C SER A 51 -14.68 26.05 -13.91
N LYS A 52 -13.41 25.88 -13.50
CA LYS A 52 -12.26 25.71 -14.41
C LYS A 52 -11.91 24.25 -14.70
N LEU A 53 -12.44 23.29 -13.94
CA LEU A 53 -12.18 21.87 -14.14
C LEU A 53 -13.21 21.28 -15.09
N ALA A 54 -12.82 20.68 -16.22
CA ALA A 54 -13.70 19.93 -17.12
C ALA A 54 -14.94 20.68 -17.70
N ALA A 55 -15.19 21.93 -17.29
CA ALA A 55 -16.31 22.77 -17.69
C ALA A 55 -16.16 23.38 -19.10
N SER A 56 -14.94 23.40 -19.65
CA SER A 56 -14.66 23.75 -21.05
C SER A 56 -15.08 22.68 -22.05
N GLY A 57 -15.41 21.47 -21.58
CA GLY A 57 -15.88 20.37 -22.42
C GLY A 57 -17.38 20.48 -22.71
N LYS A 58 -17.75 20.98 -23.89
CA LYS A 58 -19.14 20.91 -24.40
C LYS A 58 -19.69 19.47 -24.48
N HIS A 59 -18.80 18.47 -24.56
CA HIS A 59 -19.13 17.05 -24.61
C HIS A 59 -18.38 16.28 -23.51
N PRO A 60 -18.98 15.22 -22.92
CA PRO A 60 -18.34 14.41 -21.88
C PRO A 60 -16.96 13.86 -22.25
N GLN A 61 -16.69 13.56 -23.54
CA GLN A 61 -15.38 13.10 -23.98
C GLN A 61 -14.28 14.18 -23.84
N ASN A 62 -14.63 15.46 -23.96
CA ASN A 62 -13.69 16.56 -23.78
C ASN A 62 -13.34 16.76 -22.30
N SER A 63 -14.31 16.51 -21.41
CA SER A 63 -14.09 16.57 -19.96
C SER A 63 -13.08 15.52 -19.48
N GLU A 64 -13.08 14.32 -20.08
CA GLU A 64 -12.08 13.30 -19.75
C GLU A 64 -10.65 13.75 -20.13
N ARG A 65 -10.48 14.32 -21.33
CA ARG A 65 -9.20 14.88 -21.78
C ARG A 65 -8.71 16.00 -20.86
N ASP A 66 -9.60 16.93 -20.51
CA ASP A 66 -9.27 18.07 -19.64
C ASP A 66 -8.88 17.58 -18.22
N LEU A 67 -9.55 16.54 -17.71
CA LEU A 67 -9.19 15.89 -16.44
C LEU A 67 -7.84 15.16 -16.51
N GLN A 68 -7.53 14.49 -17.62
CA GLN A 68 -6.22 13.87 -17.80
C GLN A 68 -5.10 14.92 -17.81
N ALA A 69 -5.33 16.08 -18.43
CA ALA A 69 -4.39 17.20 -18.38
C ALA A 69 -4.22 17.74 -16.94
N ALA A 70 -5.31 17.83 -16.18
CA ALA A 70 -5.27 18.21 -14.78
C ALA A 70 -4.49 17.18 -13.93
N VAL A 71 -4.75 15.88 -14.09
CA VAL A 71 -4.03 14.81 -13.39
C VAL A 71 -2.53 14.92 -13.62
N ARG A 72 -2.11 15.10 -14.89
CA ARG A 72 -0.69 15.29 -15.22
C ARG A 72 -0.12 16.53 -14.56
N LYS A 73 -0.82 17.67 -14.68
CA LYS A 73 -0.39 18.93 -14.06
C LYS A 73 -0.24 18.79 -12.55
N PHE A 74 -1.15 18.10 -11.87
CA PHE A 74 -1.13 17.96 -10.41
C PHE A 74 -0.18 16.88 -9.91
N GLY A 75 -0.06 15.74 -10.60
CA GLY A 75 0.86 14.67 -10.24
C GLY A 75 2.32 15.04 -10.53
N LEU A 76 2.61 15.63 -11.70
CA LEU A 76 3.97 16.01 -12.08
C LEU A 76 4.51 17.20 -11.28
N LYS A 77 3.67 17.95 -10.56
CA LYS A 77 4.12 19.00 -9.63
C LYS A 77 5.08 18.49 -8.55
N MET A 78 5.03 17.21 -8.19
CA MET A 78 5.98 16.62 -7.23
C MET A 78 7.42 16.55 -7.79
N ASN A 79 7.61 16.77 -9.10
CA ASN A 79 8.90 16.66 -9.77
C ASN A 79 9.57 15.29 -9.56
N VAL A 80 8.76 14.23 -9.54
CA VAL A 80 9.22 12.84 -9.49
C VAL A 80 9.55 12.38 -10.90
N LYS A 81 10.78 11.91 -11.10
CA LYS A 81 11.25 11.40 -12.39
C LYS A 81 10.61 10.05 -12.69
N ILE A 82 9.96 9.96 -13.84
CA ILE A 82 9.53 8.70 -14.46
C ILE A 82 10.58 8.34 -15.50
N GLU A 83 11.28 7.24 -15.30
CA GLU A 83 12.30 6.73 -16.22
C GLU A 83 11.73 5.60 -17.05
N GLU A 84 12.18 5.45 -18.28
CA GLU A 84 11.83 4.31 -19.12
C GLU A 84 12.95 3.27 -19.05
N ALA A 85 12.62 2.06 -18.56
CA ALA A 85 13.55 0.95 -18.48
C ALA A 85 13.28 -0.05 -19.63
N PRO A 86 14.31 -0.59 -20.29
CA PRO A 86 14.14 -1.69 -21.23
C PRO A 86 13.70 -2.94 -20.47
N VAL A 87 12.60 -3.54 -20.92
CA VAL A 87 11.98 -4.72 -20.31
C VAL A 87 11.50 -5.63 -21.42
N ARG A 88 11.75 -6.93 -21.29
CA ARG A 88 11.22 -7.95 -22.19
C ARG A 88 9.77 -8.25 -21.83
N LEU A 89 8.89 -8.17 -22.82
CA LEU A 89 7.46 -8.44 -22.72
C LEU A 89 7.05 -9.47 -23.77
N TYR A 90 5.98 -10.19 -23.49
CA TYR A 90 5.32 -11.09 -24.42
C TYR A 90 4.24 -10.34 -25.22
N ASN A 91 4.27 -10.48 -26.55
CA ASN A 91 3.21 -10.00 -27.42
C ASN A 91 2.24 -11.17 -27.71
N PRO A 92 1.02 -11.17 -27.16
CA PRO A 92 0.07 -12.27 -27.39
C PRO A 92 -0.44 -12.35 -28.83
N SER A 93 -0.31 -11.29 -29.63
CA SER A 93 -0.77 -11.30 -31.03
C SER A 93 0.25 -11.91 -31.98
N THR A 94 1.54 -11.82 -31.66
CA THR A 94 2.62 -12.41 -32.47
C THR A 94 3.27 -13.61 -31.81
N GLU A 95 2.89 -13.91 -30.57
CA GLU A 95 3.44 -14.95 -29.71
C GLU A 95 4.97 -14.87 -29.52
N THR A 96 5.52 -13.65 -29.56
CA THR A 96 6.95 -13.41 -29.46
C THR A 96 7.31 -12.52 -28.28
N ILE A 97 8.48 -12.76 -27.70
CA ILE A 97 9.09 -11.84 -26.74
C ILE A 97 9.70 -10.67 -27.53
N TYR A 98 9.46 -9.45 -27.05
CA TYR A 98 10.01 -8.23 -27.61
C TYR A 98 10.50 -7.31 -26.49
N GLU A 99 11.47 -6.45 -26.79
CA GLU A 99 11.93 -5.42 -25.87
C GLU A 99 11.01 -4.19 -25.97
N ALA A 100 10.54 -3.72 -24.82
CA ALA A 100 9.73 -2.53 -24.70
C ALA A 100 10.32 -1.60 -23.63
N LYS A 101 9.93 -0.33 -23.69
CA LYS A 101 10.24 0.64 -22.65
C LYS A 101 9.08 0.71 -21.66
N LEU A 102 9.32 0.26 -20.43
CA LEU A 102 8.34 0.28 -19.36
C LEU A 102 8.60 1.48 -18.43
N PRO A 103 7.59 2.32 -18.13
CA PRO A 103 7.76 3.46 -17.25
C PRO A 103 7.93 3.02 -15.79
N MET A 104 8.93 3.58 -15.12
CA MET A 104 9.32 3.32 -13.74
C MET A 104 9.37 4.63 -12.96
N ILE A 105 8.80 4.67 -11.77
CA ILE A 105 9.00 5.78 -10.85
C ILE A 105 10.39 5.61 -10.22
N CYS A 106 11.32 6.54 -10.45
CA CYS A 106 12.66 6.45 -9.89
C CYS A 106 12.63 6.63 -8.36
N PRO A 107 13.02 5.60 -7.56
CA PRO A 107 12.95 5.65 -6.09
C PRO A 107 13.72 6.83 -5.48
N VAL A 108 14.94 7.08 -5.98
CA VAL A 108 15.81 8.19 -5.55
C VAL A 108 15.11 9.54 -5.76
N SER A 109 14.53 9.76 -6.95
CA SER A 109 13.81 10.99 -7.26
C SER A 109 12.54 11.12 -6.43
N PHE A 110 11.87 10.02 -6.10
CA PHE A 110 10.65 10.03 -5.30
C PHE A 110 10.95 10.37 -3.84
N ALA A 111 11.95 9.73 -3.23
CA ALA A 111 12.42 10.09 -1.89
C ALA A 111 12.88 11.56 -1.83
N THR A 112 13.58 12.03 -2.87
CA THR A 112 14.00 13.44 -2.99
C THR A 112 12.80 14.38 -3.03
N ALA A 113 11.75 14.04 -3.77
CA ALA A 113 10.53 14.84 -3.84
C ALA A 113 9.83 14.94 -2.48
N ILE A 114 9.78 13.83 -1.73
CA ILE A 114 9.22 13.83 -0.36
C ILE A 114 10.08 14.69 0.56
N TRP A 115 11.42 14.60 0.48
CA TRP A 115 12.33 15.42 1.28
C TRP A 115 12.12 16.92 1.07
N ARG A 116 11.93 17.34 -0.20
CA ARG A 116 11.68 18.74 -0.57
C ARG A 116 10.39 19.31 0.02
N GLU A 117 9.43 18.46 0.36
CA GLU A 117 8.21 18.91 1.04
C GLU A 117 8.44 19.24 2.53
N GLY A 118 9.53 18.76 3.12
CA GLY A 118 9.97 19.07 4.47
C GLY A 118 10.60 17.86 5.19
N PRO A 119 11.65 18.04 6.01
CA PRO A 119 12.26 16.96 6.79
C PRO A 119 11.27 16.23 7.72
N ASP A 120 10.36 16.96 8.36
CA ASP A 120 9.36 16.36 9.27
C ASP A 120 8.39 15.43 8.54
N LEU A 121 8.00 15.82 7.31
CA LEU A 121 7.16 14.95 6.48
C LEU A 121 7.96 13.72 6.07
N PHE A 122 9.21 13.87 5.64
CA PHE A 122 10.07 12.75 5.28
C PHE A 122 10.23 11.75 6.44
N GLU A 123 10.53 12.24 7.64
CA GLU A 123 10.60 11.41 8.85
C GLU A 123 9.26 10.72 9.14
N SER A 124 8.13 11.44 9.07
CA SER A 124 6.81 10.85 9.29
C SER A 124 6.47 9.75 8.28
N ILE A 125 6.92 9.86 7.03
CA ILE A 125 6.65 8.85 5.99
C ILE A 125 7.52 7.60 6.19
N PHE A 126 8.81 7.78 6.44
CA PHE A 126 9.75 6.66 6.48
C PHE A 126 9.98 6.07 7.86
N MET A 127 9.75 6.82 8.95
CA MET A 127 9.90 6.36 10.34
C MET A 127 8.58 6.27 11.12
N GLY A 128 7.48 6.70 10.51
CA GLY A 128 6.17 6.66 11.14
C GLY A 128 6.10 7.51 12.40
N ALA A 129 5.27 7.09 13.36
CA ALA A 129 5.04 7.83 14.60
C ALA A 129 6.16 7.68 15.63
N GLU A 130 7.00 6.64 15.54
CA GLU A 130 8.06 6.41 16.52
C GLU A 130 9.35 7.19 16.23
N GLY A 131 9.52 7.67 14.99
CA GLY A 131 10.64 8.51 14.57
C GLY A 131 12.01 7.89 14.81
N LYS A 132 13.03 8.74 14.91
CA LYS A 132 14.42 8.30 15.14
C LYS A 132 14.63 7.52 16.44
N ALA A 133 13.88 7.87 17.49
CA ALA A 133 13.96 7.17 18.78
C ALA A 133 13.45 5.73 18.66
N GLY A 134 12.38 5.51 17.89
CA GLY A 134 11.92 4.18 17.53
C GLY A 134 12.94 3.39 16.74
N ALA A 135 13.51 4.00 15.70
CA ALA A 135 14.52 3.37 14.86
C ALA A 135 15.73 2.92 15.69
N GLN A 136 16.23 3.77 16.60
CA GLN A 136 17.30 3.41 17.52
C GLN A 136 16.94 2.18 18.36
N ARG A 137 15.76 2.18 19.01
CA ARG A 137 15.32 1.03 19.83
C ARG A 137 15.22 -0.24 19.01
N PHE A 138 14.66 -0.16 17.80
CA PHE A 138 14.52 -1.31 16.91
C PHE A 138 15.88 -1.91 16.56
N TRP A 139 16.83 -1.09 16.10
CA TRP A 139 18.14 -1.60 15.66
C TRP A 139 19.01 -2.08 16.82
N THR A 140 18.93 -1.45 17.99
CA THR A 140 19.56 -1.95 19.22
C THR A 140 18.99 -3.32 19.59
N ASN A 141 17.65 -3.45 19.63
CA ASN A 141 17.02 -4.74 19.89
C ASN A 141 17.37 -5.81 18.82
N ALA A 142 17.39 -5.43 17.54
CA ALA A 142 17.78 -6.34 16.46
C ALA A 142 19.24 -6.81 16.63
N ARG A 143 20.15 -5.93 17.08
CA ARG A 143 21.55 -6.28 17.35
C ARG A 143 21.67 -7.30 18.47
N GLU A 144 20.84 -7.18 19.51
CA GLU A 144 20.88 -8.03 20.70
C GLU A 144 20.15 -9.37 20.49
N ASN A 145 19.05 -9.36 19.75
CA ASN A 145 18.09 -10.47 19.72
C ASN A 145 17.97 -11.12 18.35
N ALA A 146 17.96 -10.34 17.26
CA ALA A 146 17.69 -10.85 15.92
C ALA A 146 18.90 -11.51 15.24
N SER A 147 18.77 -12.79 14.92
CA SER A 147 19.83 -13.62 14.32
C SER A 147 20.39 -13.04 13.01
N TRP A 148 19.51 -12.44 12.19
CA TRP A 148 19.84 -11.85 10.90
C TRP A 148 20.57 -10.50 10.98
N PHE A 149 20.58 -9.83 12.14
CA PHE A 149 21.23 -8.53 12.32
C PHE A 149 22.44 -8.55 13.24
N LYS A 150 22.52 -9.53 14.15
CA LYS A 150 23.61 -9.68 15.14
C LYS A 150 25.01 -9.48 14.57
N ALA A 151 25.30 -10.04 13.40
CA ALA A 151 26.61 -9.98 12.75
C ALA A 151 26.80 -8.80 11.77
N ALA A 152 25.83 -7.89 11.63
CA ALA A 152 25.89 -6.82 10.64
C ALA A 152 27.01 -5.80 10.96
N ALA A 153 27.84 -5.42 9.99
CA ALA A 153 28.91 -4.43 10.19
C ALA A 153 28.39 -2.97 10.13
N ILE A 154 27.30 -2.68 10.84
CA ILE A 154 26.63 -1.36 10.83
C ILE A 154 26.88 -0.64 12.16
N PRO A 155 27.49 0.56 12.14
CA PRO A 155 27.74 1.34 13.36
C PRO A 155 26.44 1.76 14.06
N GLU A 156 26.40 1.64 15.38
CA GLU A 156 25.24 2.04 16.20
C GLU A 156 24.90 3.53 16.05
N SER A 157 25.91 4.38 15.79
CA SER A 157 25.70 5.81 15.51
C SER A 157 24.81 6.09 14.30
N SER A 158 24.62 5.10 13.41
CA SER A 158 23.72 5.22 12.25
C SER A 158 22.29 4.77 12.55
N TYR A 159 22.04 4.07 13.66
CA TYR A 159 20.72 3.48 13.96
C TYR A 159 19.55 4.46 13.99
N PRO A 160 19.68 5.67 14.56
CA PRO A 160 18.54 6.61 14.60
C PRO A 160 18.07 6.99 13.20
N GLY A 161 18.96 6.95 12.20
CA GLY A 161 18.72 7.37 10.82
C GLY A 161 18.62 6.24 9.80
N LEU A 162 18.81 4.98 10.21
CA LEU A 162 18.89 3.85 9.30
C LEU A 162 17.48 3.36 8.92
N LEU A 163 17.14 3.51 7.65
CA LEU A 163 15.82 3.24 7.08
C LEU A 163 15.80 1.89 6.34
N PRO A 164 15.11 0.87 6.89
CA PRO A 164 15.02 -0.44 6.24
C PRO A 164 14.05 -0.38 5.05
N ILE A 165 14.56 -0.54 3.83
CA ILE A 165 13.75 -0.65 2.61
C ILE A 165 13.21 -2.06 2.48
N TYR A 166 11.93 -2.14 2.12
CA TYR A 166 11.34 -3.37 1.61
C TYR A 166 10.83 -3.20 0.18
N LEU A 167 10.78 -4.31 -0.54
CA LEU A 167 10.10 -4.44 -1.83
C LEU A 167 8.83 -5.28 -1.68
N TYR A 168 7.81 -4.98 -2.48
CA TYR A 168 6.57 -5.74 -2.53
C TYR A 168 6.06 -5.77 -3.98
N GLY A 169 5.60 -6.92 -4.43
CA GLY A 169 4.98 -7.09 -5.74
C GLY A 169 3.76 -8.00 -5.61
N ASP A 170 2.66 -7.62 -6.29
CA ASP A 170 1.44 -8.42 -6.31
C ASP A 170 0.55 -8.06 -7.50
N ASP A 171 -0.27 -9.04 -7.90
CA ASP A 171 -1.20 -8.95 -9.00
C ASP A 171 -2.58 -8.49 -8.52
N VAL A 172 -3.24 -7.65 -9.30
CA VAL A 172 -4.62 -7.25 -9.00
C VAL A 172 -5.50 -7.18 -10.24
N ASP A 173 -6.72 -7.70 -10.10
CA ASP A 173 -7.75 -7.62 -11.13
C ASP A 173 -8.04 -6.16 -11.51
N ALA A 174 -7.77 -5.82 -12.77
CA ALA A 174 -7.97 -4.48 -13.31
C ALA A 174 -9.17 -4.40 -14.26
N TYR A 175 -9.40 -5.41 -15.08
CA TYR A 175 -10.44 -5.36 -16.12
C TYR A 175 -11.42 -6.53 -15.96
N ARG A 176 -12.65 -6.22 -15.52
CA ARG A 176 -13.73 -7.22 -15.48
C ARG A 176 -14.03 -7.67 -16.91
N ASN A 177 -14.05 -8.98 -17.14
CA ASN A 177 -14.45 -9.62 -18.40
C ASN A 177 -13.54 -9.33 -19.61
N SER A 178 -12.22 -9.18 -19.41
CA SER A 178 -11.25 -9.18 -20.52
C SER A 178 -10.19 -10.26 -20.30
N GLU A 179 -9.72 -10.90 -21.37
CA GLU A 179 -8.65 -11.91 -21.36
C GLU A 179 -7.35 -11.40 -20.70
N SER A 180 -7.15 -10.08 -20.68
CA SER A 180 -6.03 -9.41 -20.02
C SER A 180 -6.08 -9.42 -18.49
N GLY A 181 -7.28 -9.55 -17.88
CA GLY A 181 -7.57 -9.72 -16.45
C GLY A 181 -6.98 -8.74 -15.42
N ALA A 182 -5.66 -8.76 -15.26
CA ALA A 182 -4.93 -8.28 -14.09
C ALA A 182 -3.72 -7.39 -14.44
N VAL A 183 -3.18 -6.70 -13.43
CA VAL A 183 -1.94 -5.94 -13.51
C VAL A 183 -0.96 -6.33 -12.40
N SER A 184 0.28 -6.65 -12.80
CA SER A 184 1.57 -6.26 -12.23
C SER A 184 1.59 -4.98 -11.42
N ALA A 185 1.68 -5.00 -10.09
CA ALA A 185 2.08 -3.81 -9.32
C ALA A 185 3.30 -4.09 -8.43
N ILE A 186 4.38 -3.36 -8.65
CA ILE A 186 5.61 -3.43 -7.86
C ILE A 186 5.78 -2.12 -7.10
N GLY A 187 6.01 -2.22 -5.80
CA GLY A 187 6.22 -1.11 -4.89
C GLY A 187 7.40 -1.33 -3.96
N TRP A 188 7.75 -0.28 -3.26
CA TRP A 188 8.80 -0.26 -2.25
C TRP A 188 8.36 0.62 -1.09
N GLY A 189 8.97 0.44 0.08
CA GLY A 189 8.66 1.31 1.22
C GLY A 189 9.72 1.18 2.29
N CYS A 190 9.42 1.72 3.47
CA CYS A 190 10.24 1.52 4.65
C CYS A 190 9.47 0.79 5.74
N ASP A 191 10.10 -0.19 6.40
CA ASP A 191 9.44 -0.99 7.43
C ASP A 191 8.95 -0.12 8.60
N PHE A 192 9.69 0.94 8.94
CA PHE A 192 9.30 1.86 10.01
C PHE A 192 8.13 2.77 9.64
N GLY A 193 7.76 2.84 8.35
CA GLY A 193 6.51 3.44 7.90
C GLY A 193 5.28 2.58 8.20
N TYR A 194 5.41 1.44 8.90
CA TYR A 194 4.27 0.64 9.33
C TYR A 194 3.28 1.47 10.17
N LYS A 195 1.98 1.25 9.98
CA LYS A 195 0.86 2.08 10.49
C LYS A 195 0.61 3.39 9.75
N ASN A 196 1.44 3.78 8.77
CA ASN A 196 1.04 4.82 7.83
C ASN A 196 -0.13 4.34 6.95
N GLU A 197 -0.83 5.30 6.34
CA GLU A 197 -1.83 4.96 5.33
C GLU A 197 -1.18 4.16 4.20
N ALA A 198 -1.88 3.17 3.64
CA ALA A 198 -1.32 2.23 2.65
C ALA A 198 -0.60 2.93 1.47
N MET A 199 -1.13 4.07 1.00
CA MET A 199 -0.53 4.88 -0.09
C MET A 199 0.75 5.63 0.30
N LEU A 200 1.06 5.72 1.59
CA LEU A 200 2.25 6.36 2.17
C LEU A 200 3.22 5.33 2.74
N GLN A 201 2.75 4.15 3.10
CA GLN A 201 3.59 3.03 3.56
C GLN A 201 4.27 2.32 2.39
N THR A 202 3.54 2.08 1.29
CA THR A 202 4.06 1.44 0.07
C THR A 202 3.97 2.42 -1.09
N LEU A 203 5.11 2.70 -1.70
CA LEU A 203 5.30 3.61 -2.81
C LEU A 203 5.44 2.84 -4.12
N LEU A 204 4.67 3.22 -5.14
CA LEU A 204 4.73 2.57 -6.46
C LEU A 204 6.09 2.74 -7.11
N LEU A 205 6.64 1.64 -7.64
CA LEU A 205 7.79 1.61 -8.53
C LEU A 205 7.31 1.43 -9.98
N CYS A 206 6.50 0.39 -10.22
CA CYS A 206 6.06 0.01 -11.56
C CYS A 206 4.65 -0.58 -11.56
N VAL A 207 3.97 -0.48 -12.70
CA VAL A 207 2.77 -1.25 -13.00
C VAL A 207 2.78 -1.70 -14.46
N TYR A 208 2.44 -2.96 -14.72
CA TYR A 208 2.37 -3.52 -16.08
C TYR A 208 1.18 -4.49 -16.23
N ALA A 209 0.85 -4.82 -17.47
CA ALA A 209 -0.25 -5.75 -17.74
C ALA A 209 0.25 -7.19 -17.71
N GLU A 210 -0.38 -8.04 -16.90
CA GLU A 210 0.08 -9.42 -16.69
C GLU A 210 0.10 -10.25 -17.98
N TYR A 211 -0.90 -10.07 -18.84
CA TYR A 211 -0.97 -10.80 -20.11
C TYR A 211 0.17 -10.47 -21.09
N THR A 212 0.95 -9.42 -20.82
CA THR A 212 2.14 -9.05 -21.59
C THR A 212 3.44 -9.42 -20.87
N ALA A 213 3.37 -9.97 -19.67
CA ALA A 213 4.55 -10.41 -18.94
C ALA A 213 5.08 -11.74 -19.51
N CYS A 214 6.39 -11.93 -19.42
CA CYS A 214 7.07 -13.20 -19.66
C CYS A 214 8.00 -13.53 -18.48
N GLU A 215 8.66 -14.69 -18.54
CA GLU A 215 9.60 -15.16 -17.51
C GLU A 215 10.75 -14.18 -17.21
N HIS A 216 11.05 -13.25 -18.11
CA HIS A 216 12.11 -12.25 -17.91
C HIS A 216 11.62 -10.90 -17.39
N THR A 217 10.32 -10.62 -17.51
CA THR A 217 9.77 -9.28 -17.24
C THR A 217 10.09 -8.82 -15.83
N HIS A 218 9.84 -9.67 -14.83
CA HIS A 218 10.10 -9.32 -13.43
C HIS A 218 11.59 -9.05 -13.17
N ASP A 219 12.49 -9.88 -13.72
CA ASP A 219 13.93 -9.73 -13.52
C ASP A 219 14.47 -8.45 -14.13
N ASP A 220 14.01 -8.07 -15.33
CA ASP A 220 14.39 -6.81 -15.98
C ASP A 220 13.97 -5.59 -15.13
N ILE A 221 12.78 -5.64 -14.52
CA ILE A 221 12.30 -4.60 -13.60
C ILE A 221 13.13 -4.58 -12.32
N MET A 222 13.46 -5.75 -11.78
CA MET A 222 14.26 -5.88 -10.57
C MET A 222 15.71 -5.45 -10.77
N LEU A 223 16.29 -5.66 -11.94
CA LEU A 223 17.62 -5.13 -12.30
C LEU A 223 17.60 -3.59 -12.22
N TYR A 224 16.60 -2.94 -12.81
CA TYR A 224 16.41 -1.50 -12.68
C TYR A 224 16.27 -1.09 -11.21
N ALA A 225 15.39 -1.76 -10.46
CA ALA A 225 15.12 -1.45 -9.06
C ALA A 225 16.40 -1.53 -8.21
N CYS A 226 17.13 -2.63 -8.30
CA CYS A 226 18.38 -2.88 -7.59
C CYS A 226 19.41 -1.79 -7.85
N GLU A 227 19.61 -1.38 -9.11
CA GLU A 227 20.53 -0.29 -9.44
C GLU A 227 20.12 1.04 -8.78
N LYS A 228 18.83 1.35 -8.73
CA LYS A 228 18.36 2.57 -8.06
C LYS A 228 18.46 2.49 -6.55
N PHE A 229 18.21 1.34 -5.94
CA PHE A 229 18.38 1.17 -4.49
C PHE A 229 19.85 1.15 -4.07
N LYS A 230 20.75 0.63 -4.89
CA LYS A 230 22.21 0.81 -4.70
C LYS A 230 22.57 2.29 -4.67
N GLN A 231 22.12 3.06 -5.67
CA GLN A 231 22.35 4.51 -5.69
C GLN A 231 21.74 5.20 -4.46
N MET A 232 20.55 4.79 -4.03
CA MET A 232 19.85 5.37 -2.88
C MET A 232 20.54 5.08 -1.53
N ALA A 233 21.21 3.93 -1.42
CA ALA A 233 21.93 3.50 -0.22
C ALA A 233 23.42 3.87 -0.23
N ASP A 234 23.95 4.36 -1.36
CA ASP A 234 25.37 4.68 -1.52
C ASP A 234 25.79 5.88 -0.66
N PRO A 235 26.71 5.70 0.32
CA PRO A 235 27.17 6.78 1.17
C PRO A 235 28.05 7.82 0.44
N HIS A 236 28.58 7.48 -0.75
CA HIS A 236 29.41 8.37 -1.56
C HIS A 236 28.57 9.33 -2.42
N ILE A 237 27.28 9.04 -2.59
CA ILE A 237 26.35 9.94 -3.29
C ILE A 237 25.74 10.92 -2.28
N ASN A 238 25.90 12.22 -2.53
CA ASN A 238 25.37 13.25 -1.63
C ASN A 238 23.86 13.46 -1.82
N HIS A 239 23.06 12.61 -1.16
CA HIS A 239 21.60 12.76 -1.15
C HIS A 239 21.15 13.81 -0.14
N PRO A 240 20.06 14.55 -0.42
CA PRO A 240 19.63 15.65 0.44
C PRO A 240 19.13 15.21 1.83
N TRP A 241 18.68 13.96 1.99
CA TRP A 241 18.29 13.43 3.30
C TRP A 241 19.49 13.05 4.18
N HIS A 242 20.70 12.96 3.64
CA HIS A 242 21.92 12.72 4.44
C HIS A 242 22.17 13.87 5.43
N PHE A 243 21.79 15.11 5.09
CA PHE A 243 21.82 16.25 6.02
C PHE A 243 20.90 16.06 7.22
N GLY A 244 19.82 15.30 7.07
CA GLY A 244 18.94 14.89 8.17
C GLY A 244 19.43 13.67 8.94
N GLY A 245 20.58 13.10 8.56
CA GLY A 245 21.13 11.88 9.16
C GLY A 245 20.46 10.59 8.69
N PHE A 246 19.63 10.63 7.64
CA PHE A 246 18.92 9.44 7.15
C PHE A 246 19.80 8.64 6.19
N LYS A 247 19.74 7.31 6.25
CA LYS A 247 20.42 6.39 5.32
C LYS A 247 19.52 5.21 5.01
N PHE A 248 19.38 4.85 3.75
CA PHE A 248 18.57 3.70 3.36
C PHE A 248 19.40 2.41 3.32
N MET A 249 18.75 1.29 3.64
CA MET A 249 19.33 -0.06 3.53
C MET A 249 18.27 -1.03 3.03
N LEU A 250 18.54 -1.74 1.93
CA LEU A 250 17.65 -2.81 1.47
C LEU A 250 17.65 -3.96 2.47
N CYS A 251 16.50 -4.27 3.04
CA CYS A 251 16.35 -5.27 4.10
C CYS A 251 15.54 -6.49 3.69
N SER A 252 14.46 -6.30 2.92
CA SER A 252 13.56 -7.40 2.63
C SER A 252 12.86 -7.29 1.27
N CYS A 253 12.53 -8.46 0.72
CA CYS A 253 11.54 -8.62 -0.33
C CYS A 253 10.34 -9.32 0.29
N ARG A 254 9.22 -8.62 0.41
CA ARG A 254 8.01 -9.16 1.00
C ARG A 254 7.20 -9.86 -0.09
N GLY A 255 6.91 -11.14 0.12
CA GLY A 255 6.03 -11.93 -0.72
C GLY A 255 4.66 -12.09 -0.06
N ASP A 256 3.62 -12.08 -0.89
CA ASP A 256 2.20 -12.25 -0.55
C ASP A 256 1.98 -13.19 0.66
N LEU A 257 1.20 -12.73 1.65
CA LEU A 257 0.73 -13.53 2.77
C LEU A 257 -0.77 -13.76 2.60
N LYS A 258 -1.19 -14.69 1.73
CA LYS A 258 -2.60 -15.09 1.58
C LYS A 258 -3.18 -15.63 2.90
N TRP A 259 -3.67 -14.74 3.76
CA TRP A 259 -4.51 -15.05 4.91
C TRP A 259 -5.95 -14.78 4.50
N ILE A 260 -6.61 -15.81 3.96
CA ILE A 260 -7.99 -15.75 3.49
C ILE A 260 -8.14 -14.68 2.38
N ASN A 261 -8.16 -15.13 1.12
CA ASN A 261 -8.43 -14.34 -0.09
C ASN A 261 -9.83 -13.68 -0.14
N ALA A 262 -10.46 -13.47 1.01
CA ALA A 262 -11.78 -12.90 1.16
C ALA A 262 -11.89 -12.25 2.54
N ILE A 263 -11.33 -11.05 2.72
CA ILE A 263 -11.88 -10.01 3.60
C ILE A 263 -11.25 -8.67 3.17
N ASN A 264 -12.10 -7.71 2.81
CA ASN A 264 -11.73 -6.33 2.44
C ASN A 264 -11.21 -5.48 3.65
N GLY A 265 -10.29 -6.02 4.46
CA GLY A 265 -9.55 -5.31 5.51
C GLY A 265 -9.86 -5.74 6.95
N LYS A 266 -8.93 -5.43 7.88
CA LYS A 266 -9.01 -5.68 9.35
C LYS A 266 -10.39 -5.43 9.97
N ARG A 267 -11.12 -4.42 9.46
CA ARG A 267 -12.48 -4.07 9.91
C ARG A 267 -13.49 -5.21 9.78
N VAL A 268 -13.48 -5.94 8.67
CA VAL A 268 -14.41 -7.06 8.47
C VAL A 268 -14.00 -8.23 9.35
N SER A 269 -12.70 -8.46 9.57
CA SER A 269 -12.23 -9.49 10.51
C SER A 269 -12.73 -9.23 11.92
N PHE A 270 -12.62 -7.98 12.41
CA PHE A 270 -13.16 -7.60 13.72
C PHE A 270 -14.68 -7.74 13.80
N TRP A 271 -15.41 -7.27 12.78
CA TRP A 271 -16.86 -7.47 12.72
C TRP A 271 -17.24 -8.96 12.72
N LEU A 272 -16.54 -9.80 11.97
CA LEU A 272 -16.79 -11.25 11.95
C LEU A 272 -16.53 -11.90 13.29
N ALA A 273 -15.47 -11.48 14.01
CA ALA A 273 -15.22 -11.97 15.36
C ALA A 273 -16.38 -11.62 16.31
N ASP A 274 -16.90 -10.39 16.25
CA ASP A 274 -18.06 -9.97 17.05
C ASP A 274 -19.31 -10.81 16.72
N ILE A 275 -19.56 -11.07 15.44
CA ILE A 275 -20.66 -11.95 14.99
C ILE A 275 -20.48 -13.38 15.51
N CYS A 276 -19.25 -13.91 15.51
CA CYS A 276 -18.99 -15.25 16.05
C CYS A 276 -19.29 -15.34 17.56
N VAL A 277 -18.92 -14.31 18.32
CA VAL A 277 -19.23 -14.23 19.76
C VAL A 277 -20.74 -14.20 20.00
N GLN A 278 -21.49 -13.39 19.23
CA GLN A 278 -22.95 -13.36 19.34
C GLN A 278 -23.60 -14.73 19.01
N ARG A 279 -23.04 -15.46 18.04
CA ARG A 279 -23.54 -16.80 17.70
C ARG A 279 -23.34 -17.82 18.81
N LEU A 280 -22.32 -17.66 19.65
CA LEU A 280 -22.11 -18.51 20.82
C LEU A 280 -23.11 -18.28 21.94
N GLN A 281 -23.74 -17.11 22.01
CA GLN A 281 -24.73 -16.80 23.03
C GLN A 281 -26.09 -17.46 22.77
N ARG A 282 -26.25 -18.14 21.63
CA ARG A 282 -27.49 -18.86 21.30
C ARG A 282 -27.59 -20.14 22.15
N LYS A 283 -28.82 -20.50 22.53
CA LYS A 283 -29.09 -21.71 23.34
C LYS A 283 -28.68 -23.01 22.65
N ASP A 284 -28.58 -23.01 21.32
CA ASP A 284 -28.23 -24.15 20.47
C ASP A 284 -26.78 -24.10 19.95
N ALA A 285 -25.91 -23.29 20.57
CA ALA A 285 -24.51 -23.19 20.17
C ALA A 285 -23.81 -24.56 20.28
N THR A 286 -23.04 -24.91 19.25
CA THR A 286 -22.33 -26.19 19.15
C THR A 286 -20.84 -26.04 19.40
N ASN A 287 -20.14 -27.13 19.69
CA ASN A 287 -18.66 -27.15 19.78
C ASN A 287 -17.98 -26.63 18.49
N LEU A 288 -18.65 -26.78 17.33
CA LEU A 288 -18.16 -26.22 16.09
C LEU A 288 -18.28 -24.69 16.06
N ASP A 289 -19.37 -24.13 16.57
CA ASP A 289 -19.50 -22.67 16.73
C ASP A 289 -18.39 -22.15 17.65
N GLU A 290 -18.08 -22.87 18.74
CA GLU A 290 -17.00 -22.51 19.69
C GLU A 290 -15.64 -22.51 19.01
N LEU A 291 -15.35 -23.54 18.22
CA LEU A 291 -14.10 -23.65 17.48
C LEU A 291 -13.95 -22.53 16.42
N ILE A 292 -15.02 -22.22 15.67
CA ILE A 292 -15.01 -21.12 14.69
C ILE A 292 -14.80 -19.79 15.39
N SER A 293 -15.51 -19.54 16.48
CA SER A 293 -15.37 -18.31 17.25
C SER A 293 -13.96 -18.18 17.84
N THR A 294 -13.40 -19.28 18.36
CA THR A 294 -12.01 -19.31 18.86
C THR A 294 -11.03 -18.95 17.75
N CYS A 295 -11.17 -19.56 16.57
CA CYS A 295 -10.33 -19.29 15.40
C CYS A 295 -10.37 -17.81 14.97
N MET A 296 -11.57 -17.22 14.89
CA MET A 296 -11.73 -15.82 14.48
C MET A 296 -11.30 -14.84 15.55
N TRP A 297 -11.61 -15.12 16.82
CA TRP A 297 -11.24 -14.30 17.96
C TRP A 297 -9.72 -14.25 18.13
N SER A 298 -9.04 -15.40 18.08
CA SER A 298 -7.59 -15.46 18.27
C SER A 298 -6.83 -14.74 17.16
N TYR A 299 -7.30 -14.83 15.91
CA TYR A 299 -6.78 -14.01 14.80
C TYR A 299 -6.94 -12.51 15.08
N CYS A 300 -8.12 -12.09 15.52
CA CYS A 300 -8.38 -10.69 15.81
C CYS A 300 -7.61 -10.18 17.04
N ALA A 301 -7.42 -11.02 18.05
CA ALA A 301 -6.59 -10.71 19.22
C ALA A 301 -5.13 -10.47 18.78
N MET A 302 -4.56 -11.38 17.98
CA MET A 302 -3.24 -11.22 17.39
C MET A 302 -3.12 -9.94 16.55
N LEU A 303 -4.11 -9.63 15.70
CA LEU A 303 -4.12 -8.40 14.90
C LEU A 303 -4.17 -7.13 15.76
N ARG A 304 -4.85 -7.16 16.91
CA ARG A 304 -4.86 -6.04 17.86
C ARG A 304 -3.50 -5.84 18.50
N GLU A 305 -2.79 -6.92 18.86
CA GLU A 305 -1.42 -6.83 19.37
C GLU A 305 -0.49 -6.17 18.34
N PHE A 306 -0.60 -6.51 17.05
CA PHE A 306 0.16 -5.80 16.00
C PHE A 306 -0.08 -4.28 15.98
N ASP A 307 -1.31 -3.84 16.28
CA ASP A 307 -1.70 -2.44 16.24
C ASP A 307 -1.35 -1.68 17.52
N VAL A 308 -1.45 -2.32 18.69
CA VAL A 308 -1.21 -1.69 20.00
C VAL A 308 0.27 -1.67 20.34
N CYS A 309 1.01 -2.73 20.02
CA CYS A 309 2.44 -2.81 20.31
C CYS A 309 3.25 -1.88 19.40
N GLY A 310 4.38 -1.40 19.92
CA GLY A 310 5.39 -0.67 19.14
C GLY A 310 6.23 -1.60 18.27
N MET A 311 7.34 -1.09 17.75
CA MET A 311 8.26 -1.88 16.90
C MET A 311 8.97 -3.00 17.66
N VAL A 312 9.27 -2.75 18.94
CA VAL A 312 9.93 -3.69 19.85
C VAL A 312 8.92 -4.16 20.88
N LEU A 313 8.84 -5.47 21.07
CA LEU A 313 7.97 -6.15 22.01
C LEU A 313 8.70 -6.36 23.34
N THR A 314 7.92 -6.35 24.41
CA THR A 314 8.32 -7.01 25.67
C THR A 314 8.20 -8.52 25.51
N THR A 315 8.87 -9.28 26.38
CA THR A 315 8.75 -10.75 26.41
C THR A 315 7.31 -11.19 26.64
N GLU A 316 6.55 -10.46 27.47
CA GLU A 316 5.14 -10.72 27.73
C GLU A 316 4.28 -10.48 26.48
N GLN A 317 4.52 -9.39 25.75
CA GLN A 317 3.83 -9.10 24.50
C GLN A 317 4.14 -10.14 23.42
N ALA A 318 5.39 -10.55 23.28
CA ALA A 318 5.79 -11.60 22.35
C ALA A 318 5.10 -12.94 22.69
N ALA A 319 5.09 -13.34 23.97
CA ALA A 319 4.42 -14.55 24.44
C ALA A 319 2.90 -14.50 24.20
N LEU A 320 2.27 -13.34 24.42
CA LEU A 320 0.85 -13.15 24.19
C LEU A 320 0.50 -13.24 22.70
N LEU A 321 1.31 -12.59 21.85
CA LEU A 321 1.18 -12.63 20.40
C LEU A 321 1.32 -14.07 19.89
N HIS A 322 2.35 -14.80 20.34
CA HIS A 322 2.58 -16.21 20.00
C HIS A 322 1.40 -17.08 20.43
N LYS A 323 0.89 -16.89 21.65
CA LYS A 323 -0.29 -17.61 22.15
C LYS A 323 -1.51 -17.41 21.25
N TYR A 324 -1.85 -16.17 20.89
CA TYR A 324 -3.00 -15.89 20.03
C TYR A 324 -2.81 -16.42 18.62
N GLY A 325 -1.64 -16.19 18.03
CA GLY A 325 -1.32 -16.69 16.70
C GLY A 325 -1.32 -18.21 16.63
N SER A 326 -0.70 -18.90 17.58
CA SER A 326 -0.70 -20.37 17.67
C SER A 326 -2.10 -20.94 17.84
N LEU A 327 -2.93 -20.33 18.70
CA LEU A 327 -4.33 -20.73 18.87
C LEU A 327 -5.12 -20.59 17.55
N HIS A 328 -4.89 -19.51 16.79
CA HIS A 328 -5.48 -19.34 15.46
C HIS A 328 -5.03 -20.45 14.49
N LEU A 329 -3.72 -20.66 14.37
CA LEU A 329 -3.13 -21.66 13.47
C LEU A 329 -3.68 -23.06 13.73
N LEU A 330 -3.71 -23.48 15.00
CA LEU A 330 -4.23 -24.78 15.41
C LEU A 330 -5.74 -24.92 15.14
N SER A 331 -6.52 -23.89 15.50
CA SER A 331 -7.97 -23.90 15.30
C SER A 331 -8.32 -23.93 13.80
N TYR A 332 -7.63 -23.14 12.97
CA TYR A 332 -7.82 -23.13 11.52
C TYR A 332 -7.44 -24.47 10.89
N ALA A 333 -6.29 -25.05 11.27
CA ALA A 333 -5.86 -26.35 10.76
C ALA A 333 -6.89 -27.45 11.07
N TYR A 334 -7.46 -27.43 12.27
CA TYR A 334 -8.51 -28.38 12.66
C TYR A 334 -9.82 -28.14 11.89
N LEU A 335 -10.26 -26.87 11.75
CA LEU A 335 -11.43 -26.49 10.94
C LEU A 335 -11.26 -26.87 9.46
N ARG A 336 -10.05 -26.75 8.91
CA ARG A 336 -9.70 -27.20 7.56
C ARG A 336 -9.90 -28.70 7.40
N LYS A 337 -9.41 -29.49 8.36
CA LYS A 337 -9.58 -30.94 8.38
C LYS A 337 -11.07 -31.31 8.37
N LEU A 338 -11.86 -30.72 9.27
CA LEU A 338 -13.32 -30.92 9.31
C LEU A 338 -13.99 -30.51 7.98
N SER A 339 -13.57 -29.38 7.41
CA SER A 339 -14.13 -28.88 6.16
C SER A 339 -13.86 -29.81 4.98
N SER A 340 -12.66 -30.39 4.92
CA SER A 340 -12.26 -31.34 3.87
C SER A 340 -13.06 -32.65 3.89
N GLN A 341 -13.61 -33.02 5.05
CA GLN A 341 -14.39 -34.25 5.24
C GLN A 341 -15.88 -34.06 4.96
N THR A 342 -16.32 -32.84 4.66
CA THR A 342 -17.75 -32.52 4.49
C THR A 342 -18.21 -32.78 3.05
N VAL A 343 -19.11 -33.74 2.86
CA VAL A 343 -19.58 -34.20 1.52
C VAL A 343 -20.68 -33.29 0.91
N ARG A 344 -21.34 -32.44 1.71
CA ARG A 344 -22.40 -31.51 1.27
C ARG A 344 -22.10 -30.08 1.73
N LYS A 345 -22.57 -29.06 0.98
CA LYS A 345 -22.44 -27.65 1.37
C LYS A 345 -23.22 -27.37 2.66
N GLN A 346 -22.57 -27.60 3.80
CA GLN A 346 -23.07 -27.22 5.11
C GLN A 346 -22.44 -25.87 5.47
N PHE A 347 -23.30 -24.89 5.76
CA PHE A 347 -22.91 -23.54 6.14
C PHE A 347 -21.85 -23.58 7.24
N LEU A 348 -20.77 -22.81 7.09
CA LEU A 348 -19.56 -22.75 7.92
C LEU A 348 -18.68 -24.01 7.93
N ARG A 349 -19.27 -25.21 7.83
CA ARG A 349 -18.52 -26.48 7.77
C ARG A 349 -17.72 -26.63 6.49
N SER A 350 -18.12 -26.01 5.39
CA SER A 350 -17.34 -26.02 4.14
C SER A 350 -16.54 -24.72 3.91
N SER A 351 -16.41 -23.86 4.92
CA SER A 351 -15.89 -22.49 4.75
C SER A 351 -14.37 -22.40 4.92
N PHE A 352 -13.72 -23.38 5.55
CA PHE A 352 -12.27 -23.37 5.80
C PHE A 352 -11.52 -24.16 4.72
N CYS A 353 -11.88 -23.97 3.45
CA CYS A 353 -11.32 -24.68 2.30
C CYS A 353 -10.23 -23.90 1.55
N ILE A 354 -9.80 -22.75 2.08
CA ILE A 354 -8.58 -22.06 1.64
C ILE A 354 -7.39 -22.58 2.47
N ILE A 355 -6.26 -22.86 1.83
CA ILE A 355 -5.00 -23.16 2.53
C ILE A 355 -4.28 -21.82 2.65
N PRO A 356 -4.32 -21.14 3.81
CA PRO A 356 -3.54 -19.94 3.99
C PRO A 356 -2.07 -20.31 4.16
N LYS A 357 -1.23 -19.30 4.01
CA LYS A 357 0.22 -19.34 4.18
C LYS A 357 0.63 -19.50 5.65
N HIS A 358 0.15 -20.57 6.30
CA HIS A 358 0.31 -20.87 7.74
C HIS A 358 1.76 -20.81 8.20
N HIS A 359 2.67 -21.42 7.43
CA HIS A 359 4.08 -21.49 7.79
C HIS A 359 4.73 -20.10 7.89
N PHE A 360 4.35 -19.14 7.06
CA PHE A 360 4.90 -17.78 7.15
C PHE A 360 4.46 -17.04 8.41
N LEU A 361 3.18 -17.18 8.81
CA LEU A 361 2.73 -16.59 10.08
C LEU A 361 3.37 -17.30 11.26
N GLN A 362 3.48 -18.63 11.22
CA GLN A 362 4.18 -19.39 12.24
C GLN A 362 5.63 -18.90 12.39
N HIS A 363 6.38 -18.79 11.30
CA HIS A 363 7.73 -18.23 11.33
C HIS A 363 7.77 -16.81 11.89
N ALA A 364 6.81 -15.95 11.54
CA ALA A 364 6.75 -14.59 12.08
C ALA A 364 6.46 -14.58 13.60
N LEU A 365 5.63 -15.49 14.10
CA LEU A 365 5.35 -15.63 15.53
C LEU A 365 6.56 -16.19 16.29
N ASP A 366 7.18 -17.24 15.76
CA ASP A 366 8.37 -17.85 16.35
C ASP A 366 9.54 -16.86 16.36
N GLU A 367 9.80 -16.18 15.24
CA GLU A 367 10.83 -15.12 15.15
C GLU A 367 10.51 -13.96 16.09
N SER A 368 9.25 -13.61 16.33
CA SER A 368 8.89 -12.55 17.27
C SER A 368 9.20 -12.89 18.74
N MET A 369 9.20 -14.19 19.09
CA MET A 369 9.61 -14.65 20.41
C MET A 369 11.11 -14.48 20.63
N ASP A 370 11.90 -14.77 19.59
CA ASP A 370 13.36 -14.71 19.67
C ASP A 370 13.90 -13.29 19.47
N SER A 371 13.40 -12.59 18.45
CA SER A 371 13.87 -11.26 18.06
C SER A 371 13.23 -10.14 18.88
N LEU A 372 12.09 -10.39 19.52
CA LEU A 372 11.23 -9.37 20.14
C LEU A 372 10.82 -8.24 19.17
N ILE A 373 10.81 -8.51 17.86
CA ILE A 373 10.35 -7.55 16.86
C ILE A 373 8.88 -7.81 16.58
N ASN A 374 8.07 -6.75 16.59
CA ASN A 374 6.66 -6.81 16.23
C ASN A 374 6.51 -7.16 14.75
N PRO A 375 5.87 -8.31 14.39
CA PRO A 375 5.62 -8.66 12.99
C PRO A 375 4.74 -7.65 12.25
N GLY A 376 3.99 -6.81 12.97
CA GLY A 376 3.29 -5.65 12.44
C GLY A 376 4.16 -4.74 11.57
N VAL A 377 5.47 -4.67 11.85
CA VAL A 377 6.45 -3.84 11.14
C VAL A 377 6.69 -4.34 9.72
N TYR A 378 6.80 -5.66 9.54
CA TYR A 378 7.17 -6.29 8.27
C TYR A 378 6.04 -7.08 7.59
N ASN A 379 4.86 -7.19 8.19
CA ASN A 379 3.72 -7.87 7.56
C ASN A 379 3.08 -7.07 6.42
N LEU A 380 2.22 -7.74 5.65
CA LEU A 380 1.66 -7.23 4.39
C LEU A 380 0.23 -6.68 4.49
N LEU A 381 -0.30 -6.46 5.69
CA LEU A 381 -1.71 -6.08 5.86
C LEU A 381 -2.05 -4.73 5.19
N ALA A 382 -1.12 -3.78 5.20
CA ALA A 382 -1.27 -2.51 4.49
C ALA A 382 -1.02 -2.65 2.97
N ALA A 383 -0.19 -3.61 2.57
CA ALA A 383 0.19 -3.83 1.18
C ALA A 383 -1.00 -4.32 0.34
N GLU A 384 -1.89 -5.15 0.90
CA GLU A 384 -3.15 -5.55 0.24
C GLU A 384 -4.07 -4.34 -0.03
N SER A 385 -4.16 -3.41 0.93
CA SER A 385 -4.93 -2.17 0.76
C SER A 385 -4.31 -1.24 -0.29
N TRP A 386 -2.98 -1.26 -0.40
CA TRP A 386 -2.23 -0.54 -1.40
C TRP A 386 -2.48 -1.13 -2.80
N VAL A 387 -2.29 -2.44 -3.00
CA VAL A 387 -2.48 -3.09 -4.32
C VAL A 387 -3.93 -2.95 -4.79
N GLY A 388 -4.91 -3.08 -3.89
CA GLY A 388 -6.32 -2.80 -4.21
C GLY A 388 -6.58 -1.35 -4.65
N SER A 389 -5.79 -0.39 -4.15
CA SER A 389 -5.84 1.01 -4.59
C SER A 389 -5.19 1.20 -5.96
N ILE A 390 -4.04 0.54 -6.22
CA ILE A 390 -3.42 0.51 -7.55
C ILE A 390 -4.37 -0.11 -8.57
N GLY A 391 -4.98 -1.25 -8.25
CA GLY A 391 -5.98 -1.90 -9.08
C GLY A 391 -7.14 -0.96 -9.44
N ARG A 392 -7.71 -0.23 -8.46
CA ARG A 392 -8.76 0.79 -8.72
C ARG A 392 -8.32 1.89 -9.68
N ILE A 393 -7.08 2.38 -9.55
CA ILE A 393 -6.51 3.38 -10.46
C ILE A 393 -6.39 2.78 -11.87
N SER A 394 -5.85 1.56 -11.98
CA SER A 394 -5.61 0.86 -13.25
C SER A 394 -6.89 0.51 -14.01
N ARG A 395 -8.03 0.25 -13.34
CA ARG A 395 -9.29 -0.05 -14.07
C ARG A 395 -9.87 1.13 -14.83
N LYS A 396 -9.40 2.34 -14.53
CA LYS A 396 -9.89 3.59 -15.12
C LYS A 396 -9.00 4.09 -16.25
N VAL A 397 -8.04 3.29 -16.68
CA VAL A 397 -7.15 3.61 -17.80
C VAL A 397 -7.31 2.58 -18.90
N HIS A 398 -6.92 2.96 -20.12
CA HIS A 398 -6.97 2.07 -21.27
C HIS A 398 -5.81 1.07 -21.21
N ARG A 399 -6.07 -0.21 -21.52
CA ARG A 399 -5.10 -1.31 -21.45
C ARG A 399 -3.74 -1.01 -22.10
N LEU A 400 -3.75 -0.42 -23.30
CA LEU A 400 -2.52 -0.09 -24.06
C LEU A 400 -1.64 0.98 -23.40
N LYS A 401 -2.17 1.72 -22.41
CA LYS A 401 -1.44 2.79 -21.71
C LYS A 401 -1.50 2.61 -20.20
N VAL A 402 -1.77 1.39 -19.74
CA VAL A 402 -2.03 1.11 -18.31
C VAL A 402 -0.86 1.54 -17.44
N SER A 403 0.38 1.17 -17.82
CA SER A 403 1.61 1.51 -17.08
C SER A 403 1.78 3.00 -16.87
N THR A 404 1.86 3.77 -17.97
CA THR A 404 2.08 5.22 -17.90
C THR A 404 0.93 5.95 -17.20
N ARG A 405 -0.33 5.62 -17.54
CA ARG A 405 -1.50 6.35 -17.03
C ARG A 405 -1.81 6.02 -15.59
N THR A 406 -1.54 4.79 -15.14
CA THR A 406 -1.62 4.44 -13.73
C THR A 406 -0.58 5.21 -12.92
N ILE A 407 0.68 5.30 -13.38
CA ILE A 407 1.72 6.09 -12.72
C ILE A 407 1.33 7.58 -12.62
N GLU A 408 0.87 8.19 -13.71
CA GLU A 408 0.44 9.60 -13.72
C GLU A 408 -0.69 9.86 -12.69
N ARG A 409 -1.67 8.97 -12.62
CA ARG A 409 -2.78 9.04 -11.66
C ARG A 409 -2.32 8.77 -10.23
N TYR A 410 -1.47 7.78 -10.03
CA TYR A 410 -0.89 7.43 -8.74
C TYR A 410 -0.16 8.63 -8.13
N LEU A 411 0.66 9.34 -8.90
CA LEU A 411 1.38 10.53 -8.42
C LEU A 411 0.42 11.65 -7.98
N CYS A 412 -0.73 11.81 -8.65
CA CYS A 412 -1.76 12.74 -8.21
C CYS A 412 -2.39 12.31 -6.88
N VAL A 413 -2.66 11.00 -6.71
CA VAL A 413 -3.25 10.45 -5.47
C VAL A 413 -2.28 10.57 -4.31
N VAL A 414 -1.02 10.13 -4.46
CA VAL A 414 -0.02 10.15 -3.38
C VAL A 414 0.27 11.58 -2.91
N ARG A 415 0.28 12.57 -3.81
CA ARG A 415 0.43 13.98 -3.46
C ARG A 415 -0.66 14.47 -2.50
N LEU A 416 -1.91 14.05 -2.72
CA LEU A 416 -3.01 14.39 -1.80
C LEU A 416 -2.79 13.77 -0.42
N HIS A 417 -2.32 12.52 -0.36
CA HIS A 417 -2.00 11.86 0.91
C HIS A 417 -0.84 12.56 1.64
N LEU A 418 0.22 12.94 0.93
CA LEU A 418 1.34 13.71 1.49
C LEU A 418 0.89 15.07 2.02
N THR A 419 0.05 15.79 1.27
CA THR A 419 -0.49 17.09 1.67
C THR A 419 -1.33 16.97 2.95
N ARG A 420 -2.16 15.93 3.04
CA ARG A 420 -2.93 15.63 4.26
C ARG A 420 -2.04 15.32 5.44
N GLN A 421 -0.98 14.54 5.24
CA GLN A 421 -0.04 14.20 6.30
C GLN A 421 0.72 15.44 6.78
N LYS A 422 1.22 16.28 5.87
CA LYS A 422 1.83 17.57 6.19
C LYS A 422 0.89 18.48 6.99
N ASN A 423 -0.38 18.54 6.62
CA ASN A 423 -1.39 19.31 7.35
C ASN A 423 -1.71 18.72 8.73
N ARG A 424 -1.62 17.40 8.93
CA ARG A 424 -1.75 16.76 10.26
C ARG A 424 -0.59 17.14 11.16
N LEU A 425 0.65 17.06 10.65
CA LEU A 425 1.85 17.43 11.41
C LEU A 425 1.80 18.90 11.86
N ARG A 426 1.39 19.81 10.97
CA ARG A 426 1.22 21.25 11.30
C ARG A 426 0.18 21.56 12.37
N ARG A 427 -0.72 20.62 12.69
CA ARG A 427 -1.76 20.80 13.73
C ARG A 427 -1.34 20.22 15.08
N GLN A 428 -0.27 19.43 15.11
CA GLN A 428 0.27 18.81 16.31
C GLN A 428 1.32 19.69 16.99
N VAL A 429 1.95 20.58 16.22
CA VAL A 429 2.71 21.75 16.68
C VAL A 429 1.74 22.89 16.93
#